data_AF-A0A096PE09-F1
#
_entry.id   AF-A0A096PE09-F1
#
_cell.length_a   1.000
_cell.length_b   1.000
_cell.length_c   1.000
_cell.angle_alpha   90.00
_cell.angle_beta   90.00
_cell.angle_gamma   90.00
#
_symmetry.space_group_name_H-M   'P 1'
#
loop_
_entity.id
_entity.type
_entity.pdbx_description
1 polymer ?
#
loop_
_entity_poly.entity_id
_entity_poly.type
_entity_poly.pdbx_seq_one_letter_code
_entity_poly.pdbx_strand_id
1 'polypeptide(L)'
;MGCRVSKVVVNKKEAANYYGIIGTRPKLIARSDYKTRRWSKFPSDRKQVTNHGLITLWHDPSCKLYNQILDVIPDLRVVRINILRVGPRGSPKPVKLAITIWPNTVKGHLAWHLAIGCRTVLRKYGVWDVEVEISEDRWAEKRRVAKRVEVDEKSSGR
;
A
#
# COMPACT_ATOMS: atom_id res chain seq x y z
N MET A 1 9.04 29.85 17.37
CA MET A 1 8.00 28.86 17.74
C MET A 1 8.24 27.56 16.98
N GLY A 2 8.84 26.55 17.62
CA GLY A 2 9.10 25.27 16.97
C GLY A 2 7.89 24.36 17.08
N CYS A 3 7.14 24.21 15.99
CA CYS A 3 6.11 23.18 15.88
C CYS A 3 6.78 21.80 16.03
N ARG A 4 6.62 21.15 17.18
CA ARG A 4 6.90 19.71 17.31
C ARG A 4 5.96 19.00 16.35
N VAL A 5 6.46 18.69 15.16
CA VAL A 5 5.79 17.74 14.27
C VAL A 5 5.86 16.41 14.99
N SER A 6 4.79 16.07 15.71
CA SER A 6 4.59 14.75 16.28
C SER A 6 4.87 13.75 15.17
N LYS A 7 5.92 12.94 15.30
CA LYS A 7 6.27 11.89 14.33
C LYS A 7 5.08 10.91 14.27
N VAL A 8 4.12 11.15 13.38
CA VAL A 8 3.06 10.20 13.07
C VAL A 8 3.71 9.12 12.23
N VAL A 9 4.28 8.15 12.93
CA VAL A 9 5.00 7.03 12.35
C VAL A 9 4.45 5.78 12.99
N VAL A 10 4.08 4.80 12.16
CA VAL A 10 3.73 3.45 12.59
C VAL A 10 4.83 2.94 13.53
N ASN A 11 4.46 2.46 14.72
CA ASN A 11 5.47 2.03 15.68
C ASN A 11 6.25 0.81 15.16
N LYS A 12 7.47 0.58 15.67
CA LYS A 12 8.35 -0.50 15.16
C LYS A 12 7.68 -1.88 15.21
N LYS A 13 6.90 -2.16 16.26
CA LYS A 13 6.20 -3.44 16.45
C LYS A 13 5.13 -3.63 15.39
N GLU A 14 4.32 -2.61 15.13
CA GLU A 14 3.31 -2.63 14.09
C GLU A 14 3.97 -2.74 12.71
N ALA A 15 4.98 -1.92 12.40
CA ALA A 15 5.69 -1.96 11.13
C ALA A 15 6.20 -3.37 10.79
N ALA A 16 6.74 -4.09 11.78
CA ALA A 16 7.28 -5.44 11.62
C ALA A 16 6.22 -6.55 11.60
N ASN A 17 5.10 -6.40 12.31
CA ASN A 17 4.12 -7.47 12.53
C ASN A 17 2.77 -7.25 11.84
N TYR A 18 2.58 -6.11 11.15
CA TYR A 18 1.29 -5.70 10.58
C TYR A 18 0.70 -6.69 9.59
N TYR A 19 1.51 -7.60 9.06
CA TYR A 19 1.06 -8.62 8.11
C TYR A 19 1.19 -10.04 8.62
N GLY A 20 1.38 -10.23 9.93
CA GLY A 20 1.34 -11.53 10.59
C GLY A 20 2.53 -12.45 10.34
N ILE A 21 3.55 -12.01 9.58
CA ILE A 21 4.75 -12.81 9.34
C ILE A 21 5.96 -12.11 9.93
N ILE A 22 6.46 -12.65 11.03
CA ILE A 22 7.68 -12.18 11.69
C ILE A 22 8.85 -12.34 10.70
N GLY A 23 9.58 -11.27 10.45
CA GLY A 23 10.81 -11.30 9.65
C GLY A 23 10.64 -11.36 8.12
N THR A 24 9.43 -11.59 7.59
CA THR A 24 9.17 -11.53 6.14
C THR A 24 8.40 -10.29 5.72
N ARG A 25 8.68 -9.83 4.51
CA ARG A 25 8.24 -8.55 3.94
C ARG A 25 6.94 -8.79 3.17
N PRO A 26 6.08 -7.78 2.97
CA PRO A 26 6.34 -6.34 3.05
C PRO A 26 6.33 -5.77 4.49
N LYS A 27 7.05 -4.68 4.73
CA LYS A 27 7.06 -3.94 6.01
C LYS A 27 6.15 -2.72 5.90
N LEU A 28 5.23 -2.53 6.84
CA LEU A 28 4.35 -1.37 6.83
C LEU A 28 5.13 -0.10 7.21
N ILE A 29 4.96 0.96 6.41
CA ILE A 29 5.56 2.28 6.67
C ILE A 29 4.50 3.23 7.21
N ALA A 30 3.34 3.28 6.55
CA ALA A 30 2.28 4.22 6.89
C ALA A 30 0.90 3.68 6.54
N ARG A 31 -0.12 4.16 7.26
CA ARG A 31 -1.53 3.98 6.92
C ARG A 31 -2.35 5.21 7.27
N SER A 32 -3.32 5.56 6.43
CA SER A 32 -4.14 6.77 6.57
C SER A 32 -5.05 6.76 7.81
N ASP A 33 -5.40 5.57 8.30
CA ASP A 33 -6.23 5.36 9.49
C ASP A 33 -5.43 5.09 10.77
N TYR A 34 -4.12 5.37 10.77
CA TYR A 34 -3.26 5.09 11.93
C TYR A 34 -3.80 5.70 13.24
N LYS A 35 -4.36 6.91 13.17
CA LYS A 35 -4.92 7.62 14.34
C LYS A 35 -6.29 7.10 14.77
N THR A 36 -7.13 6.68 13.82
CA THR A 36 -8.54 6.35 14.06
C THR A 36 -8.79 4.86 14.30
N ARG A 37 -7.91 3.99 13.80
CA ARG A 37 -8.03 2.54 13.95
C ARG A 37 -6.78 1.97 14.59
N ARG A 38 -6.80 1.76 15.91
CA ARG A 38 -5.75 1.00 16.60
C ARG A 38 -6.08 -0.50 16.50
N TRP A 39 -5.09 -1.29 16.09
CA TRP A 39 -5.25 -2.74 16.02
C TRP A 39 -5.01 -3.36 17.40
N SER A 40 -6.01 -4.05 17.95
CA SER A 40 -5.85 -4.87 19.16
C SER A 40 -5.07 -6.15 18.87
N LYS A 41 -5.24 -6.70 17.66
CA LYS A 41 -4.45 -7.78 17.05
C LYS A 41 -3.96 -7.29 15.69
N PHE A 42 -2.67 -7.47 15.40
CA PHE A 42 -2.14 -7.04 14.10
C PHE A 42 -2.85 -7.78 12.96
N PRO A 43 -3.06 -7.11 11.82
CA PRO A 43 -3.59 -7.78 10.66
C PRO A 43 -2.71 -8.97 10.28
N SER A 44 -3.35 -10.08 9.91
CA SER A 44 -2.64 -11.31 9.54
C SER A 44 -3.25 -11.97 8.32
N ASP A 45 -4.35 -11.41 7.80
CA ASP A 45 -5.11 -11.97 6.70
C ASP A 45 -5.37 -10.88 5.65
N ARG A 46 -5.16 -11.25 4.38
CA ARG A 46 -5.36 -10.38 3.21
C ARG A 46 -6.21 -11.12 2.20
N LYS A 47 -7.25 -10.47 1.71
CA LYS A 47 -8.11 -11.02 0.66
C LYS A 47 -8.22 -10.04 -0.50
N GLN A 48 -8.19 -10.56 -1.72
CA GLN A 48 -8.43 -9.75 -2.90
C GLN A 48 -9.87 -9.23 -2.91
N VAL A 49 -10.05 -8.00 -3.39
CA VAL A 49 -11.37 -7.39 -3.53
C VAL A 49 -11.81 -7.55 -4.98
N THR A 50 -12.96 -8.18 -5.18
CA THR A 50 -13.55 -8.38 -6.52
C THR A 50 -14.87 -7.63 -6.68
N ASN A 51 -15.61 -7.43 -5.58
CA ASN A 51 -16.90 -6.73 -5.59
C ASN A 51 -16.84 -5.48 -4.71
N HIS A 52 -16.43 -4.35 -5.30
CA HIS A 52 -16.37 -3.04 -4.65
C HIS A 52 -16.34 -1.92 -5.69
N GLY A 53 -17.04 -0.81 -5.45
CA GLY A 53 -17.12 0.30 -6.42
C GLY A 53 -15.77 0.87 -6.84
N LEU A 54 -14.78 0.86 -5.94
CA LEU A 54 -13.40 1.19 -6.26
C LEU A 54 -12.81 0.34 -7.40
N ILE A 55 -13.14 -0.95 -7.49
CA ILE A 55 -12.62 -1.83 -8.55
C ILE A 55 -13.11 -1.35 -9.92
N THR A 56 -14.40 -0.97 -10.01
CA THR A 56 -14.98 -0.41 -11.24
C THR A 56 -14.25 0.87 -11.64
N LEU A 57 -14.08 1.82 -10.71
CA LEU A 57 -13.37 3.06 -10.97
C LEU A 57 -11.89 2.86 -11.31
N TRP A 58 -11.27 1.80 -10.78
CA TRP A 58 -9.86 1.49 -10.97
C TRP A 58 -9.56 0.92 -12.37
N HIS A 59 -10.52 0.21 -12.96
CA HIS A 59 -10.38 -0.43 -14.27
C HIS A 59 -11.08 0.33 -15.40
N ASP A 60 -11.82 1.39 -15.10
CA ASP A 60 -12.42 2.26 -16.08
C ASP A 60 -11.34 3.13 -16.79
N PRO A 61 -11.12 2.96 -18.11
CA PRO A 61 -10.10 3.72 -18.84
C PRO A 61 -10.41 5.21 -18.96
N SER A 62 -11.68 5.61 -18.79
CA SER A 62 -12.08 7.02 -18.79
C SER A 62 -11.84 7.70 -17.43
N CYS A 63 -11.69 6.90 -16.37
CA CYS A 63 -11.50 7.39 -15.02
C CYS A 63 -10.04 7.79 -14.76
N LYS A 64 -9.82 9.03 -14.32
CA LYS A 64 -8.48 9.55 -14.00
C LYS A 64 -7.98 9.17 -12.60
N LEU A 65 -8.71 8.32 -11.87
CA LEU A 65 -8.42 7.96 -10.48
C LEU A 65 -7.00 7.41 -10.33
N TYR A 66 -6.63 6.42 -11.15
CA TYR A 66 -5.32 5.79 -11.09
C TYR A 66 -4.18 6.81 -11.28
N ASN A 67 -4.30 7.67 -12.30
CA ASN A 67 -3.29 8.68 -12.59
C ASN A 67 -3.17 9.71 -11.47
N GLN A 68 -4.30 10.18 -10.91
CA GLN A 68 -4.25 11.10 -9.77
C GLN A 68 -3.65 10.47 -8.51
N ILE A 69 -3.80 9.15 -8.33
CA ILE A 69 -3.10 8.44 -7.26
C ILE A 69 -1.59 8.45 -7.51
N LEU A 70 -1.14 8.21 -8.75
CA LEU A 70 0.28 8.27 -9.12
C LEU A 70 0.86 9.69 -8.95
N ASP A 71 0.11 10.73 -9.30
CA ASP A 71 0.51 12.13 -9.14
C ASP A 71 0.74 12.51 -7.67
N VAL A 72 0.09 11.82 -6.72
CA VAL A 72 0.32 12.03 -5.27
C VAL A 72 1.61 11.36 -4.81
N ILE A 73 2.05 10.29 -5.46
CA ILE A 73 3.25 9.54 -5.12
C ILE A 73 4.34 9.66 -6.20
N PRO A 74 4.65 10.89 -6.66
CA PRO A 74 5.62 11.07 -7.72
C PRO A 74 6.98 10.55 -7.24
N ASP A 75 7.75 9.98 -8.17
CA ASP A 75 9.11 9.50 -7.96
C ASP A 75 9.26 8.35 -6.95
N LEU A 76 8.15 7.86 -6.37
CA LEU A 76 8.19 6.59 -5.66
C LEU A 76 8.40 5.49 -6.69
N ARG A 77 9.44 4.70 -6.49
CA ARG A 77 9.58 3.41 -7.20
C ARG A 77 8.47 2.49 -6.72
N VAL A 78 7.30 2.57 -7.34
CA VAL A 78 6.14 1.75 -7.01
C VAL A 78 6.37 0.34 -7.54
N VAL A 79 6.29 -0.64 -6.65
CA VAL A 79 6.37 -2.05 -7.02
C VAL A 79 5.03 -2.53 -7.54
N ARG A 80 3.97 -2.25 -6.79
CA ARG A 80 2.59 -2.69 -7.05
C ARG A 80 1.61 -1.81 -6.27
N ILE A 81 0.40 -1.69 -6.81
CA ILE A 81 -0.75 -1.12 -6.09
C ILE A 81 -1.87 -2.15 -6.17
N ASN A 82 -2.36 -2.59 -5.02
CA ASN A 82 -3.41 -3.60 -4.91
C ASN A 82 -4.59 -3.06 -4.12
N ILE A 83 -5.80 -3.53 -4.45
CA ILE A 83 -7.00 -3.28 -3.65
C ILE A 83 -7.32 -4.55 -2.87
N LEU A 84 -7.13 -4.50 -1.55
CA LEU A 84 -7.18 -5.66 -0.67
C LEU A 84 -8.05 -5.40 0.54
N ARG A 85 -8.65 -6.44 1.09
CA ARG A 85 -9.21 -6.45 2.43
C ARG A 85 -8.13 -6.87 3.41
N VAL A 86 -7.80 -6.03 4.38
CA VAL A 86 -6.73 -6.27 5.37
C VAL A 86 -7.28 -6.19 6.78
N GLY A 87 -7.03 -7.23 7.59
CA GLY A 87 -7.41 -7.23 9.00
C GLY A 87 -7.06 -8.53 9.71
N PRO A 88 -7.42 -8.66 11.00
CA PRO A 88 -7.30 -9.89 11.75
C PRO A 88 -8.08 -11.04 11.10
N ARG A 89 -7.60 -12.26 11.30
CA ARG A 89 -8.34 -13.47 10.92
C ARG A 89 -9.66 -13.53 11.71
N GLY A 90 -10.76 -13.88 11.02
CA GLY A 90 -12.08 -13.99 11.64
C GLY A 90 -12.83 -12.68 11.89
N SER A 91 -12.26 -11.51 11.56
CA SER A 91 -12.93 -10.21 11.71
C SER A 91 -13.30 -9.58 10.36
N PRO A 92 -14.31 -8.69 10.31
CA PRO A 92 -14.57 -7.84 9.15
C PRO A 92 -13.32 -7.06 8.76
N LYS A 93 -12.98 -7.10 7.48
CA LYS A 93 -11.75 -6.49 6.95
C LYS A 93 -12.08 -5.24 6.16
N PRO A 94 -11.58 -4.05 6.58
CA PRO A 94 -11.69 -2.85 5.77
C PRO A 94 -10.99 -3.04 4.43
N VAL A 95 -11.48 -2.35 3.41
CA VAL A 95 -10.81 -2.27 2.11
C VAL A 95 -9.66 -1.28 2.22
N LYS A 96 -8.53 -1.69 1.64
CA LYS A 96 -7.28 -0.95 1.63
C LYS A 96 -6.79 -0.81 0.20
N LEU A 97 -6.39 0.41 -0.17
CA LEU A 97 -5.48 0.64 -1.27
C LEU A 97 -4.06 0.40 -0.76
N ALA A 98 -3.50 -0.76 -1.06
CA ALA A 98 -2.18 -1.19 -0.61
C ALA A 98 -1.13 -0.84 -1.65
N ILE A 99 -0.34 0.19 -1.38
CA ILE A 99 0.77 0.63 -2.21
C ILE A 99 2.04 -0.02 -1.64
N THR A 100 2.72 -0.79 -2.48
CA THR A 100 4.05 -1.31 -2.13
C THR A 100 5.09 -0.61 -2.97
N ILE A 101 6.10 -0.07 -2.30
CA ILE A 101 7.22 0.66 -2.89
C ILE A 101 8.54 -0.05 -2.64
N TRP A 102 9.57 0.45 -3.30
CA TRP A 102 10.93 0.00 -3.02
C TRP A 102 11.37 0.39 -1.60
N PRO A 103 12.22 -0.44 -0.97
CA PRO A 103 12.77 -0.20 0.36
C PRO A 103 13.54 1.10 0.49
N ASN A 104 13.44 1.72 1.67
CA ASN A 104 14.21 2.91 2.04
C ASN A 104 14.03 4.12 1.09
N THR A 105 13.00 4.12 0.25
CA THR A 105 12.72 5.23 -0.68
C THR A 105 12.03 6.41 -0.02
N VAL A 106 11.32 6.19 1.09
CA VAL A 106 10.53 7.22 1.76
C VAL A 106 10.62 7.08 3.29
N LYS A 107 10.67 8.22 3.98
CA LYS A 107 10.60 8.27 5.46
C LYS A 107 9.15 8.17 5.93
N GLY A 108 8.94 7.59 7.12
CA GLY A 108 7.60 7.29 7.65
C GLY A 108 6.61 8.47 7.69
N HIS A 109 7.06 9.68 8.08
CA HIS A 109 6.20 10.86 8.12
C HIS A 109 5.72 11.26 6.72
N LEU A 110 6.62 11.26 5.73
CA LEU A 110 6.29 11.57 4.34
C LEU A 110 5.36 10.50 3.76
N ALA A 111 5.63 9.23 4.02
CA ALA A 111 4.72 8.12 3.64
C ALA A 111 3.31 8.28 4.23
N TRP A 112 3.18 8.81 5.44
CA TRP A 112 1.88 9.10 6.02
C TRP A 112 1.16 10.23 5.28
N HIS A 113 1.84 11.32 4.94
CA HIS A 113 1.26 12.39 4.12
C HIS A 113 0.82 11.89 2.74
N LEU A 114 1.63 11.04 2.10
CA LEU A 114 1.30 10.41 0.83
C LEU A 114 0.06 9.51 0.94
N ALA A 115 -0.02 8.67 1.98
CA ALA A 115 -1.20 7.83 2.22
C ALA A 115 -2.47 8.67 2.44
N ILE A 116 -2.37 9.80 3.16
CA ILE A 116 -3.48 10.73 3.34
C ILE A 116 -3.86 11.40 2.02
N GLY A 117 -2.89 11.83 1.21
CA GLY A 117 -3.12 12.41 -0.11
C GLY A 117 -3.87 11.46 -1.04
N CYS A 118 -3.43 10.21 -1.11
CA CYS A 118 -4.12 9.17 -1.88
C CYS A 118 -5.55 8.94 -1.38
N ARG A 119 -5.77 8.96 -0.07
CA ARG A 119 -7.12 8.86 0.50
C ARG A 119 -7.98 10.07 0.12
N THR A 120 -7.43 11.27 0.09
CA THR A 120 -8.15 12.46 -0.36
C THR A 120 -8.56 12.33 -1.82
N VAL A 121 -7.71 11.78 -2.68
CA VAL A 121 -8.07 11.46 -4.07
C VAL A 121 -9.24 10.48 -4.11
N LEU A 122 -9.18 9.34 -3.40
CA LEU A 122 -10.29 8.37 -3.33
C LEU A 122 -11.62 9.03 -2.96
N ARG A 123 -11.60 9.92 -1.97
CA ARG A 123 -12.79 10.66 -1.50
C ARG A 123 -13.37 11.60 -2.56
N LYS A 124 -12.54 12.22 -3.40
CA LYS A 124 -13.02 13.05 -4.53
C LYS A 124 -13.87 12.25 -5.52
N TYR A 125 -13.63 10.95 -5.62
CA TYR A 125 -14.39 10.02 -6.47
C TYR A 125 -15.53 9.32 -5.69
N GLY A 126 -15.89 9.82 -4.51
CA GLY A 126 -16.97 9.25 -3.70
C GLY A 126 -16.61 7.95 -2.97
N VAL A 127 -15.33 7.57 -2.93
CA VAL A 127 -14.87 6.36 -2.22
C VAL A 127 -14.44 6.71 -0.80
N TRP A 128 -15.35 6.51 0.16
CA TRP A 128 -15.16 6.93 1.56
C TRP A 128 -14.73 5.80 2.50
N ASP A 129 -15.01 4.56 2.12
CA ASP A 129 -14.82 3.35 2.92
C ASP A 129 -13.49 2.62 2.67
N VAL A 130 -12.59 3.26 1.90
CA VAL A 130 -11.25 2.76 1.60
C VAL A 130 -10.19 3.61 2.28
N GLU A 131 -9.29 2.94 2.98
CA GLU A 131 -8.10 3.55 3.57
C GLU A 131 -6.85 3.16 2.77
N VAL A 132 -5.78 3.92 2.90
CA VAL A 132 -4.54 3.71 2.13
C VAL A 132 -3.44 3.22 3.06
N GLU A 133 -2.66 2.25 2.62
CA GLU A 133 -1.44 1.81 3.29
C GLU A 133 -0.25 1.81 2.34
N ILE A 134 0.91 2.23 2.87
CA ILE A 134 2.19 2.24 2.15
C ILE A 134 3.13 1.27 2.86
N SER A 135 3.70 0.37 2.09
CA SER A 135 4.60 -0.68 2.56
C SER A 135 5.85 -0.78 1.67
N GLU A 136 6.96 -1.23 2.24
CA GLU A 136 8.18 -1.53 1.47
C GLU A 136 8.41 -3.03 1.33
N ASP A 137 8.92 -3.44 0.16
CA ASP A 137 9.22 -4.84 -0.13
C ASP A 137 10.57 -5.01 -0.84
N ARG A 138 11.59 -5.43 -0.09
CA ARG A 138 12.95 -5.71 -0.62
C ARG A 138 13.00 -6.96 -1.53
N TRP A 139 11.96 -7.80 -1.60
CA TRP A 139 11.96 -8.97 -2.49
C TRP A 139 11.38 -8.69 -3.87
N ALA A 140 10.76 -7.52 -4.05
CA ALA A 140 10.25 -7.07 -5.34
C ALA A 140 11.34 -6.99 -6.43
N GLU A 141 12.57 -6.66 -6.02
CA GLU A 141 13.77 -6.63 -6.85
C GLU A 141 14.08 -8.00 -7.47
N LYS A 142 14.27 -9.02 -6.62
CA LYS A 142 14.67 -10.37 -7.05
C LYS A 142 13.66 -11.00 -7.99
N ARG A 143 12.36 -10.78 -7.77
CA ARG A 143 11.29 -11.36 -8.58
C ARG A 143 11.16 -10.71 -9.96
N ARG A 144 11.42 -9.40 -10.10
CA ARG A 144 11.40 -8.72 -11.41
C ARG A 144 12.62 -9.07 -12.26
N VAL A 145 13.80 -9.18 -11.66
CA VAL A 145 15.02 -9.62 -12.36
C VAL A 145 14.86 -11.05 -12.87
N ALA A 146 14.42 -11.98 -12.00
CA ALA A 146 14.19 -13.38 -12.40
C ALA A 146 13.16 -13.50 -13.54
N LYS A 147 12.05 -12.75 -13.47
CA LYS A 147 11.02 -12.77 -14.53
C LYS A 147 11.52 -12.21 -15.87
N ARG A 148 12.45 -11.24 -15.85
CA ARG A 148 13.02 -10.67 -17.09
C ARG A 148 14.00 -11.66 -17.74
N VAL A 149 14.86 -12.29 -16.94
CA VAL A 149 15.80 -13.33 -17.39
C VAL A 149 15.05 -14.50 -18.04
N GLU A 150 13.94 -14.95 -17.45
CA GLU A 150 13.13 -16.05 -18.01
C GLU A 150 12.46 -15.70 -19.35
N VAL A 151 12.08 -14.42 -19.56
CA VAL A 151 11.50 -13.95 -20.84
C VAL A 151 12.59 -13.81 -21.91
N ASP A 152 13.79 -13.35 -21.52
CA ASP A 152 14.93 -13.20 -22.42
C ASP A 152 15.49 -14.59 -22.85
N GLU A 153 15.55 -15.57 -21.95
CA GLU A 153 15.91 -16.97 -22.31
C GLU A 153 14.89 -17.62 -23.26
N LYS A 154 13.59 -17.35 -23.07
CA LYS A 154 12.53 -17.86 -23.96
C LYS A 154 12.49 -17.19 -25.34
N SER A 155 13.07 -16.00 -25.47
CA SER A 155 13.11 -15.26 -26.74
C SER A 155 14.41 -15.46 -27.53
N SER A 156 15.50 -15.87 -26.86
CA SER A 156 16.78 -16.22 -27.52
C SER A 156 16.86 -17.68 -27.99
N GLY A 157 15.85 -18.51 -27.70
CA GLY A 157 15.79 -19.93 -28.05
C GLY A 157 14.93 -20.27 -29.29
N ARG A 158 14.76 -19.34 -30.23
CA ARG A 158 14.07 -19.57 -31.52
C ARG A 158 14.98 -19.30 -32.70
#